data_AF-A0A970X4Y4-F1
#
_entry.id   AF-A0A970X4Y4-F1
#
_cell.length_a   1.000
_cell.length_b   1.000
_cell.length_c   1.000
_cell.angle_alpha   90.00
_cell.angle_beta   90.00
_cell.angle_gamma   90.00
#
_symmetry.space_group_name_H-M   'P 1'
#
loop_
_entity.id
_entity.type
_entity.pdbx_description
1 polymer ?
#
loop_
_entity_poly.entity_id
_entity_poly.type
_entity_poly.pdbx_seq_one_letter_code
_entity_poly.pdbx_strand_id
1 'polypeptide(L)'
;MKNAVVLLVLLVSFTLQAQMGPSVEVTRQLKNAPTLSAGYGKDLGDFKSGVYTMTSAGLTRQYTIDIPENYDKHTPYRLIFAMHMMGGHMKTMVDQHYYGLKSYAEKAQVPVIFVAPEGYTDRSPWRGRDDKDHVFFADMLQLFKDKLSIDTSRIFCCGFSFGAMVTYSLS
;
A
#
# COMPACT_ATOMS: atom_id res chain seq x y z
N MET A 1 -19.34 35.59 60.41
CA MET A 1 -20.10 34.83 59.40
C MET A 1 -19.48 35.08 58.02
N LYS A 2 -18.68 34.14 57.53
CA LYS A 2 -18.27 34.03 56.12
C LYS A 2 -18.19 32.53 55.82
N ASN A 3 -19.14 32.03 55.06
CA ASN A 3 -19.22 30.63 54.68
C ASN A 3 -18.30 30.42 53.46
N ALA A 4 -17.28 29.57 53.60
CA ALA A 4 -16.49 29.13 52.48
C ALA A 4 -17.20 27.96 51.80
N VAL A 5 -17.63 28.15 50.54
CA VAL A 5 -18.14 27.07 49.69
C VAL A 5 -16.93 26.43 49.00
N VAL A 6 -16.67 25.16 49.30
CA VAL A 6 -15.68 24.35 48.58
C VAL A 6 -16.38 23.76 47.36
N LEU A 7 -16.00 24.21 46.17
CA LEU A 7 -16.48 23.66 44.90
C LEU A 7 -15.60 22.46 44.54
N LEU A 8 -16.14 21.25 44.64
CA LEU A 8 -15.47 20.03 44.18
C LEU A 8 -15.74 19.86 42.68
N VAL A 9 -14.76 20.13 41.83
CA VAL A 9 -14.84 19.86 40.40
C VAL A 9 -14.44 18.41 40.15
N LEU A 10 -15.41 17.55 39.89
CA LEU A 10 -15.17 16.18 39.41
C LEU A 10 -14.72 16.24 37.94
N LEU A 11 -13.42 16.02 37.71
CA LEU A 11 -12.87 15.73 36.39
C LEU A 11 -13.22 14.29 36.02
N VAL A 12 -14.20 14.13 35.13
CA VAL A 12 -14.52 12.82 34.54
C VAL A 12 -13.63 12.63 33.31
N SER A 13 -12.62 11.79 33.44
CA SER A 13 -11.78 11.36 32.33
C SER A 13 -12.58 10.42 31.42
N PHE A 14 -12.97 10.86 30.24
CA PHE A 14 -13.50 9.96 29.20
C PHE A 14 -12.33 9.30 28.48
N THR A 15 -12.02 8.04 28.80
CA THR A 15 -11.21 7.19 27.94
C THR A 15 -12.07 6.76 26.76
N LEU A 16 -11.77 7.29 25.57
CA LEU A 16 -12.41 6.85 24.33
C LEU A 16 -11.89 5.45 23.99
N GLN A 17 -12.51 4.43 24.56
CA GLN A 17 -12.27 3.06 24.14
C GLN A 17 -13.01 2.88 22.80
N ALA A 18 -12.28 2.80 21.69
CA ALA A 18 -12.87 2.45 20.40
C ALA A 18 -13.42 1.02 20.49
N GLN A 19 -14.70 0.89 20.84
CA GLN A 19 -15.38 -0.38 20.93
C GLN A 19 -15.63 -0.85 19.51
N MET A 20 -14.88 -1.86 19.08
CA MET A 20 -15.03 -2.45 17.75
C MET A 20 -16.42 -3.06 17.65
N GLY A 21 -17.29 -2.42 16.86
CA GLY A 21 -18.63 -2.93 16.63
C GLY A 21 -18.60 -4.29 15.91
N PRO A 22 -19.66 -5.10 16.04
CA PRO A 22 -19.75 -6.44 15.43
C PRO A 22 -19.48 -6.44 13.92
N SER A 23 -19.74 -5.32 13.23
CA SER A 23 -19.42 -5.14 11.81
C SER A 23 -17.91 -5.27 11.49
N VAL A 24 -17.03 -4.78 12.36
CA VAL A 24 -15.58 -4.83 12.12
C VAL A 24 -15.02 -6.23 12.39
N GLU A 25 -15.56 -6.93 13.39
CA GLU A 25 -15.25 -8.34 13.67
C GLU A 25 -15.70 -9.24 12.50
N VAL A 26 -16.93 -9.02 12.00
CA VAL A 26 -17.49 -9.74 10.85
C VAL A 26 -16.65 -9.51 9.59
N THR A 27 -16.27 -8.27 9.30
CA THR A 27 -15.41 -7.95 8.15
C THR A 27 -14.03 -8.62 8.26
N ARG A 28 -13.46 -8.68 9.47
CA ARG A 28 -12.20 -9.36 9.76
C ARG A 28 -12.28 -10.88 9.58
N GLN A 29 -13.48 -11.46 9.69
CA GLN A 29 -13.77 -12.90 9.57
C GLN A 29 -14.11 -13.37 8.15
N LEU A 30 -14.29 -12.46 7.18
CA LEU A 30 -14.91 -12.83 5.89
C LEU A 30 -14.15 -13.91 5.11
N LYS A 31 -12.87 -14.21 5.40
CA LYS A 31 -12.09 -15.34 4.83
C LYS A 31 -12.33 -15.56 3.32
N ASN A 32 -12.61 -14.50 2.57
CA ASN A 32 -12.99 -14.61 1.17
C ASN A 32 -11.90 -15.39 0.43
N ALA A 33 -12.28 -16.34 -0.41
CA ALA A 33 -11.30 -17.07 -1.20
C ALA A 33 -10.51 -16.06 -2.07
N PRO A 34 -9.19 -16.22 -2.21
CA PRO A 34 -8.40 -15.35 -3.09
C PRO A 34 -8.82 -15.55 -4.55
N THR A 35 -8.76 -14.48 -5.34
CA THR A 35 -8.94 -14.54 -6.79
C THR A 35 -7.57 -14.58 -7.45
N LEU A 36 -7.18 -15.75 -7.92
CA LEU A 36 -5.83 -15.99 -8.43
C LEU A 36 -5.56 -15.17 -9.70
N SER A 37 -4.38 -14.57 -9.77
CA SER A 37 -3.88 -13.90 -10.97
C SER A 37 -3.47 -14.90 -12.06
N ALA A 38 -3.26 -14.40 -13.28
CA ALA A 38 -2.72 -15.20 -14.37
C ALA A 38 -1.28 -15.68 -14.11
N GLY A 39 -0.54 -15.02 -13.20
CA GLY A 39 0.80 -15.41 -12.76
C GLY A 39 0.84 -16.52 -11.71
N TYR A 40 -0.32 -16.95 -11.17
CA TYR A 40 -0.36 -18.03 -10.19
C TYR A 40 0.29 -19.32 -10.71
N GLY A 41 1.16 -19.93 -9.90
CA GLY A 41 1.89 -21.14 -10.24
C GLY A 41 3.03 -20.98 -11.25
N LYS A 42 3.28 -19.77 -11.78
CA LYS A 42 4.38 -19.51 -12.70
C LYS A 42 5.69 -19.26 -11.95
N ASP A 43 6.79 -19.73 -12.53
CA ASP A 43 8.13 -19.43 -12.03
C ASP A 43 8.52 -17.98 -12.38
N LEU A 44 9.17 -17.29 -11.43
CA LEU A 44 9.56 -15.89 -11.60
C LEU A 44 10.83 -15.71 -12.44
N GLY A 45 11.61 -16.78 -12.64
CA GLY A 45 12.95 -16.67 -13.23
C GLY A 45 13.80 -15.70 -12.41
N ASP A 46 14.42 -14.73 -13.09
CA ASP A 46 15.26 -13.71 -12.44
C ASP A 46 14.46 -12.52 -11.87
N PHE A 47 13.12 -12.56 -11.93
CA PHE A 47 12.28 -11.51 -11.36
C PHE A 47 12.18 -11.65 -9.83
N LYS A 48 12.75 -10.69 -9.10
CA LYS A 48 12.89 -10.72 -7.63
C LYS A 48 12.78 -9.30 -7.07
N SER A 49 12.97 -9.12 -5.77
CA SER A 49 13.05 -7.77 -5.18
C SER A 49 14.12 -6.92 -5.85
N GLY A 50 13.79 -5.65 -6.10
CA GLY A 50 14.74 -4.70 -6.69
C GLY A 50 14.08 -3.55 -7.42
N VAL A 51 14.93 -2.74 -8.05
CA VAL A 51 14.54 -1.63 -8.91
C VAL A 51 14.46 -2.12 -10.35
N TYR A 52 13.37 -1.79 -11.02
CA TYR A 52 13.11 -2.12 -12.41
C TYR A 52 12.77 -0.87 -13.21
N THR A 53 13.05 -0.95 -14.51
CA THR A 53 12.68 0.07 -15.49
C THR A 53 11.68 -0.52 -16.47
N MET A 54 10.71 0.28 -16.92
CA MET A 54 9.81 -0.08 -18.00
C MET A 54 9.44 1.13 -18.84
N THR A 55 9.11 0.90 -20.11
CA THR A 55 8.51 1.93 -20.96
C THR A 55 7.01 1.96 -20.71
N SER A 56 6.48 3.14 -20.36
CA SER A 56 5.04 3.34 -20.14
C SER A 56 4.65 4.78 -20.49
N ALA A 57 3.49 4.95 -21.13
CA ALA A 57 3.00 6.25 -21.60
C ALA A 57 4.04 7.07 -22.41
N GLY A 58 4.89 6.38 -23.18
CA GLY A 58 5.97 7.00 -23.97
C GLY A 58 7.19 7.47 -23.16
N LEU A 59 7.28 7.11 -21.87
CA LEU A 59 8.37 7.47 -20.97
C LEU A 59 9.10 6.23 -20.46
N THR A 60 10.39 6.39 -20.17
CA THR A 60 11.15 5.43 -19.37
C THR A 60 10.86 5.68 -17.90
N ARG A 61 10.17 4.74 -17.24
CA ARG A 61 9.70 4.83 -15.85
C ARG A 61 10.42 3.81 -14.99
N GLN A 62 10.56 4.11 -13.69
CA GLN A 62 11.15 3.19 -12.71
C GLN A 62 10.18 2.88 -11.58
N TYR A 63 10.33 1.70 -11.01
CA TYR A 63 9.67 1.31 -9.77
C TYR A 63 10.59 0.39 -8.97
N THR A 64 10.35 0.31 -7.67
CA THR A 64 10.94 -0.72 -6.81
C THR A 64 9.85 -1.69 -6.39
N ILE A 65 10.18 -2.97 -6.33
CA ILE A 65 9.30 -4.04 -5.86
C ILE A 65 10.00 -4.83 -4.76
N ASP A 66 9.25 -5.18 -3.71
CA ASP A 66 9.66 -6.05 -2.62
C ASP A 66 8.82 -7.32 -2.69
N ILE A 67 9.48 -8.39 -3.14
CA ILE A 67 8.97 -9.75 -3.18
C ILE A 67 9.57 -10.50 -1.97
N PRO A 68 8.77 -11.21 -1.16
CA PRO A 68 9.29 -11.99 -0.04
C PRO A 68 10.39 -12.95 -0.48
N GLU A 69 11.48 -13.05 0.29
CA GLU A 69 12.64 -13.90 -0.04
C GLU A 69 12.26 -15.38 -0.24
N ASN A 70 11.25 -15.83 0.50
CA ASN A 70 10.67 -17.16 0.42
C ASN A 70 9.41 -17.20 -0.48
N TYR A 71 9.42 -16.45 -1.58
CA TYR A 71 8.30 -16.43 -2.52
C TYR A 71 7.90 -17.85 -2.94
N ASP A 72 6.62 -18.17 -2.75
CA ASP A 72 5.99 -19.40 -3.16
C ASP A 72 4.96 -19.11 -4.25
N LYS A 73 5.18 -19.67 -5.44
CA LYS A 73 4.29 -19.51 -6.59
C LYS A 73 2.87 -20.07 -6.38
N HIS A 74 2.64 -20.82 -5.31
CA HIS A 74 1.32 -21.33 -4.92
C HIS A 74 0.70 -20.57 -3.74
N THR A 75 1.36 -19.51 -3.25
CA THR A 75 0.81 -18.58 -2.27
C THR A 75 0.20 -17.36 -2.98
N PRO A 76 -1.07 -17.02 -2.75
CA PRO A 76 -1.69 -15.83 -3.33
C PRO A 76 -1.37 -14.60 -2.47
N TYR A 77 -0.36 -13.82 -2.88
CA TYR A 77 0.10 -12.63 -2.17
C TYR A 77 -0.87 -11.45 -2.34
N ARG A 78 -1.03 -10.62 -1.31
CA ARG A 78 -1.63 -9.29 -1.48
C ARG A 78 -0.64 -8.39 -2.23
N LEU A 79 -1.15 -7.43 -3.00
CA LEU A 79 -0.31 -6.45 -3.69
C LEU A 79 -0.62 -5.06 -3.15
N ILE A 80 0.39 -4.32 -2.68
CA ILE A 80 0.23 -2.96 -2.18
C ILE A 80 1.15 -2.01 -2.95
N PHE A 81 0.55 -1.03 -3.62
CA PHE A 81 1.26 0.11 -4.18
C PHE A 81 1.37 1.23 -3.12
N ALA A 82 2.58 1.66 -2.81
CA ALA A 82 2.85 2.78 -1.91
C ALA A 82 3.33 3.99 -2.73
N MET A 83 2.45 4.98 -2.87
CA MET A 83 2.69 6.19 -3.64
C MET A 83 3.39 7.22 -2.76
N HIS A 84 4.60 7.61 -3.14
CA HIS A 84 5.39 8.55 -2.36
C HIS A 84 4.80 9.97 -2.34
N MET A 85 5.14 10.71 -1.30
CA MET A 85 4.75 12.11 -1.10
C MET A 85 5.61 13.07 -1.94
N MET A 86 5.19 14.34 -1.96
CA MET A 86 5.99 15.47 -2.45
C MET A 86 7.41 15.45 -1.84
N GLY A 87 8.44 15.57 -2.68
CA GLY A 87 9.84 15.51 -2.26
C GLY A 87 10.36 14.11 -1.86
N GLY A 88 9.51 13.08 -1.88
CA GLY A 88 9.94 11.68 -1.79
C GLY A 88 10.27 11.08 -3.15
N HIS A 89 10.73 9.82 -3.11
CA HIS A 89 11.00 8.95 -4.27
C HIS A 89 10.74 7.48 -3.85
N MET A 90 10.75 6.53 -4.79
CA MET A 90 10.52 5.10 -4.55
C MET A 90 11.41 4.54 -3.43
N LYS A 91 12.68 4.99 -3.34
CA LYS A 91 13.59 4.57 -2.26
C LYS A 91 13.13 5.06 -0.88
N THR A 92 12.44 6.20 -0.81
CA THR A 92 11.87 6.70 0.46
C THR A 92 10.83 5.72 0.98
N MET A 93 10.06 5.09 0.09
CA MET A 93 9.08 4.09 0.48
C MET A 93 9.76 2.84 1.01
N VAL A 94 10.86 2.40 0.39
CA VAL A 94 11.67 1.28 0.91
C VAL A 94 12.22 1.60 2.29
N ASP A 95 12.88 2.75 2.44
CA ASP A 95 13.51 3.19 3.70
C ASP A 95 12.48 3.36 4.84
N GLN A 96 11.23 3.66 4.50
CA GLN A 96 10.12 3.81 5.46
C GLN A 96 9.25 2.55 5.58
N HIS A 97 9.72 1.39 5.09
CA HIS A 97 8.99 0.12 5.14
C HIS A 97 7.56 0.23 4.56
N TYR A 98 7.42 0.99 3.46
CA TYR A 98 6.17 1.28 2.77
C TYR A 98 5.12 1.87 3.71
N TYR A 99 5.44 3.02 4.32
CA TYR A 99 4.65 3.64 5.39
C TYR A 99 4.45 2.73 6.62
N GLY A 100 5.45 1.90 6.94
CA GLY A 100 5.42 0.92 8.02
C GLY A 100 4.55 -0.32 7.76
N LEU A 101 3.83 -0.38 6.64
CA LEU A 101 2.93 -1.49 6.32
C LEU A 101 3.68 -2.82 6.17
N LYS A 102 4.92 -2.80 5.68
CA LYS A 102 5.75 -4.00 5.58
C LYS A 102 6.01 -4.61 6.95
N SER A 103 6.41 -3.80 7.93
CA SER A 103 6.65 -4.26 9.30
C SER A 103 5.38 -4.86 9.95
N TYR A 104 4.21 -4.28 9.69
CA TYR A 104 2.94 -4.84 10.17
C TYR A 104 2.59 -6.17 9.47
N ALA A 105 2.78 -6.26 8.15
CA ALA A 105 2.54 -7.47 7.38
C ALA A 105 3.45 -8.62 7.86
N GLU A 106 4.74 -8.36 8.05
CA GLU A 106 5.72 -9.32 8.57
C GLU A 106 5.34 -9.80 9.98
N LYS A 107 5.03 -8.88 10.90
CA LYS A 107 4.61 -9.20 12.27
C LYS A 107 3.34 -10.05 12.30
N ALA A 108 2.40 -9.77 11.40
CA ALA A 108 1.14 -10.51 11.28
C ALA A 108 1.23 -11.74 10.37
N GLN A 109 2.41 -12.04 9.83
CA GLN A 109 2.66 -13.13 8.87
C GLN A 109 1.68 -13.10 7.67
N VAL A 110 1.38 -11.91 7.18
CA VAL A 110 0.53 -11.72 6.01
C VAL A 110 1.42 -11.70 4.76
N PRO A 111 1.16 -12.58 3.76
CA PRO A 111 1.91 -12.56 2.52
C PRO A 111 1.55 -11.32 1.70
N VAL A 112 2.50 -10.40 1.55
CA VAL A 112 2.32 -9.15 0.79
C VAL A 112 3.54 -8.91 -0.09
N ILE A 113 3.29 -8.43 -1.30
CA ILE A 113 4.26 -7.84 -2.21
C ILE A 113 4.04 -6.33 -2.20
N PHE A 114 5.10 -5.57 -1.95
CA PHE A 114 5.04 -4.11 -1.96
C PHE A 114 5.68 -3.54 -3.21
N VAL A 115 5.07 -2.50 -3.77
CA VAL A 115 5.58 -1.79 -4.93
C VAL A 115 5.59 -0.30 -4.62
N ALA A 116 6.67 0.39 -4.96
CA ALA A 116 6.69 1.85 -4.97
C ALA A 116 7.11 2.35 -6.37
N PRO A 117 6.20 2.97 -7.13
CA PRO A 117 6.56 3.65 -8.37
C PRO A 117 7.37 4.91 -8.12
N GLU A 118 8.19 5.28 -9.10
CA GLU A 118 8.85 6.59 -9.17
C GLU A 118 8.01 7.57 -10.00
N GLY A 119 7.71 8.73 -9.43
CA GLY A 119 7.15 9.86 -10.13
C GLY A 119 8.03 10.32 -11.30
N TYR A 120 7.45 10.84 -12.38
CA TYR A 120 8.23 11.21 -13.59
C TYR A 120 8.58 12.69 -13.70
N THR A 121 8.25 13.49 -12.69
CA THR A 121 8.58 14.92 -12.70
C THR A 121 9.34 15.37 -11.46
N ASP A 122 10.20 16.36 -11.66
CA ASP A 122 10.98 16.95 -10.59
C ASP A 122 10.08 17.74 -9.62
N ARG A 123 10.36 17.59 -8.32
CA ARG A 123 9.70 18.26 -7.18
C ARG A 123 8.25 17.85 -6.94
N SER A 124 7.39 17.84 -7.96
CA SER A 124 6.02 17.31 -7.89
C SER A 124 6.01 15.90 -8.47
N PRO A 125 5.87 14.85 -7.67
CA PRO A 125 6.12 13.49 -8.15
C PRO A 125 5.05 12.96 -9.11
N TRP A 126 3.80 13.43 -8.94
CA TRP A 126 2.63 12.93 -9.68
C TRP A 126 1.99 14.08 -10.46
N ARG A 127 1.68 13.86 -11.74
CA ARG A 127 1.09 14.88 -12.61
C ARG A 127 -0.42 14.71 -12.72
N GLY A 128 -1.16 15.67 -12.19
CA GLY A 128 -2.63 15.72 -12.34
C GLY A 128 -3.12 16.36 -13.65
N ARG A 129 -2.23 16.72 -14.59
CA ARG A 129 -2.59 17.39 -15.86
C ARG A 129 -2.64 16.43 -17.06
N ASP A 130 -2.20 15.19 -16.87
CA ASP A 130 -2.31 14.11 -17.84
C ASP A 130 -2.53 12.78 -17.09
N ASP A 131 -2.57 11.68 -17.83
CA ASP A 131 -2.89 10.33 -17.35
C ASP A 131 -1.65 9.41 -17.29
N LYS A 132 -0.44 9.94 -17.47
CA LYS A 132 0.77 9.10 -17.61
C LYS A 132 1.07 8.29 -16.35
N ASP A 133 0.72 8.81 -15.17
CA ASP A 133 0.86 8.09 -13.91
C ASP A 133 -0.19 6.98 -13.75
N HIS A 134 -1.41 7.19 -14.24
CA HIS A 134 -2.46 6.17 -14.27
C HIS A 134 -2.11 5.05 -15.24
N VAL A 135 -1.60 5.38 -16.43
CA VAL A 135 -1.12 4.41 -17.41
C VAL A 135 0.06 3.62 -16.83
N PHE A 136 1.01 4.29 -16.17
CA PHE A 136 2.13 3.60 -15.51
C PHE A 136 1.67 2.65 -14.39
N PHE A 137 0.70 3.07 -13.58
CA PHE A 137 0.06 2.18 -12.60
C PHE A 137 -0.60 0.97 -13.26
N ALA A 138 -1.38 1.18 -14.33
CA ALA A 138 -2.05 0.11 -15.05
C ALA A 138 -1.07 -0.88 -15.70
N ASP A 139 0.01 -0.39 -16.32
CA ASP A 139 1.03 -1.23 -16.95
C ASP A 139 1.79 -2.09 -15.94
N MET A 140 2.19 -1.50 -14.79
CA MET A 140 2.78 -2.27 -13.68
C MET A 140 1.80 -3.31 -13.15
N LEU A 141 0.54 -2.92 -12.92
CA LEU A 141 -0.47 -3.82 -12.39
C LEU A 141 -0.70 -5.02 -13.34
N GLN A 142 -0.76 -4.76 -14.64
CA GLN A 142 -0.89 -5.81 -15.64
C GLN A 142 0.33 -6.75 -15.63
N LEU A 143 1.54 -6.20 -15.65
CA LEU A 143 2.78 -6.97 -15.53
C LEU A 143 2.77 -7.90 -14.30
N PHE A 144 2.34 -7.39 -13.15
CA PHE A 144 2.31 -8.16 -11.90
C PHE A 144 1.19 -9.20 -11.90
N LYS A 145 0.02 -8.92 -12.47
CA LYS A 145 -1.04 -9.92 -12.67
C LYS A 145 -0.58 -11.08 -13.55
N ASP A 146 0.27 -10.81 -14.54
CA ASP A 146 0.72 -11.84 -15.49
C ASP A 146 1.87 -12.69 -14.95
N LYS A 147 2.74 -12.11 -14.12
CA LYS A 147 3.97 -12.74 -13.61
C LYS A 147 3.87 -13.29 -12.19
N LEU A 148 3.22 -12.57 -11.28
CA LEU A 148 3.23 -12.87 -9.84
C LEU A 148 1.98 -13.65 -9.44
N SER A 149 2.12 -14.51 -8.44
CA SER A 149 1.04 -15.22 -7.75
C SER A 149 0.36 -14.26 -6.76
N ILE A 150 -0.49 -13.36 -7.28
CA ILE A 150 -1.19 -12.36 -6.46
C ILE A 150 -2.68 -12.67 -6.38
N ASP A 151 -3.28 -12.26 -5.28
CA ASP A 151 -4.72 -12.20 -5.13
C ASP A 151 -5.26 -10.90 -5.73
N THR A 152 -5.91 -11.01 -6.88
CA THR A 152 -6.48 -9.89 -7.62
C THR A 152 -7.71 -9.25 -6.93
N SER A 153 -8.28 -9.91 -5.92
CA SER A 153 -9.30 -9.32 -5.05
C SER A 153 -8.71 -8.48 -3.90
N ARG A 154 -7.38 -8.47 -3.74
CA ARG A 154 -6.64 -7.82 -2.65
C ARG A 154 -5.44 -7.02 -3.18
N ILE A 155 -5.74 -6.12 -4.12
CA ILE A 155 -4.81 -5.10 -4.61
C ILE A 155 -5.17 -3.79 -3.94
N PHE A 156 -4.21 -3.17 -3.27
CA PHE A 156 -4.39 -1.91 -2.56
C PHE A 156 -3.42 -0.87 -3.11
N CYS A 157 -3.83 0.39 -3.00
CA CYS A 157 -2.97 1.54 -3.23
C CYS A 157 -3.08 2.45 -2.01
N CYS A 158 -1.96 2.98 -1.55
CA CYS A 158 -1.91 3.91 -0.42
C CYS A 158 -0.88 5.00 -0.68
N GLY A 159 -1.02 6.12 0.03
CA GLY A 159 -0.09 7.24 -0.08
C GLY A 159 -0.36 8.29 0.99
N PHE A 160 0.58 9.21 1.17
CA PHE A 160 0.45 10.38 2.04
C PHE A 160 0.57 11.69 1.24
N SER A 161 -0.24 12.70 1.57
CA SER A 161 -0.23 14.02 0.92
C SER A 161 -0.39 13.89 -0.61
N PHE A 162 0.59 14.31 -1.41
CA PHE A 162 0.57 14.13 -2.87
C PHE A 162 0.46 12.66 -3.29
N GLY A 163 1.03 11.73 -2.51
CA GLY A 163 0.83 10.30 -2.70
C GLY A 163 -0.62 9.88 -2.48
N ALA A 164 -1.30 10.46 -1.49
CA ALA A 164 -2.72 10.21 -1.26
C ALA A 164 -3.60 10.80 -2.39
N MET A 165 -3.21 11.96 -2.93
CA MET A 165 -3.91 12.57 -4.07
C MET A 165 -3.90 11.65 -5.31
N VAL A 166 -2.75 11.06 -5.64
CA VAL A 166 -2.68 10.10 -6.76
C VAL A 166 -3.35 8.77 -6.43
N THR A 167 -3.29 8.29 -5.18
CA THR A 167 -4.08 7.13 -4.76
C THR A 167 -5.57 7.37 -4.97
N TYR A 168 -6.07 8.54 -4.59
CA TYR A 168 -7.48 8.92 -4.77
C TYR A 168 -7.85 9.03 -6.25
N SER A 169 -6.95 9.52 -7.10
CA SER A 169 -7.23 9.65 -8.54
C SER A 169 -7.30 8.30 -9.29
N LEU A 170 -6.93 7.18 -8.65
CA LEU A 170 -7.07 5.81 -9.20
C LEU A 170 -8.44 5.17 -8.88
N SER A 171 -9.31 5.86 -8.12
CA SER A 171 -10.60 5.35 -7.66
C SER A 171 -11.75 5.61 -8.62
#